data_AF-A0A6A4W8K1-F1
#
_entry.id   AF-A0A6A4W8K1-F1
#
_cell.length_a   1.000
_cell.length_b   1.000
_cell.length_c   1.000
_cell.angle_alpha   90.00
_cell.angle_beta   90.00
_cell.angle_gamma   90.00
#
_symmetry.space_group_name_H-M   'P 1'
#
loop_
_entity.id
_entity.type
_entity.pdbx_description
1 polymer ?
#
loop_
_entity_poly.entity_id
_entity_poly.type
_entity_poly.pdbx_seq_one_letter_code
_entity_poly.pdbx_strand_id
1 'polypeptide(L)'
;MSSISKDLHEFREIVAAEISALNDRVRDLERHVEERDNEVADLTRDLAAARSDIKALQERTENAEMNSRIPCLILSGGAMASRRKAVLGAPLPVDGVRDQLMSRRLELKGQDLFINESLTAGKSQIYRSLLEAKKTQMIYTVFTRWGHVFFKSEKFGTSTRVDSIEKLRELRFPVKQ
;
A
#
# COMPACT_ATOMS: atom_id res chain seq x y z
N MET A 1 -34.45 0.82 -76.85
CA MET A 1 -34.09 1.86 -75.86
C MET A 1 -34.93 1.83 -74.57
N SER A 2 -36.11 1.19 -74.54
CA SER A 2 -36.96 1.11 -73.33
C SER A 2 -36.42 0.19 -72.20
N SER A 3 -35.83 -0.97 -72.54
CA SER A 3 -35.34 -1.95 -71.53
C SER A 3 -34.24 -1.38 -70.63
N ILE A 4 -33.23 -0.72 -71.21
CA ILE A 4 -32.07 -0.18 -70.47
C ILE A 4 -32.49 0.88 -69.44
N SER A 5 -33.50 1.70 -69.77
CA SER A 5 -34.02 2.70 -68.83
C SER A 5 -34.77 2.06 -67.65
N LYS A 6 -35.37 0.89 -67.86
CA LYS A 6 -36.06 0.13 -66.81
C LYS A 6 -35.07 -0.58 -65.91
N ASP A 7 -34.06 -1.23 -66.49
CA ASP A 7 -33.00 -1.93 -65.75
C ASP A 7 -32.18 -0.94 -64.91
N LEU A 8 -31.92 0.26 -65.42
CA LEU A 8 -31.25 1.34 -64.69
C LEU A 8 -32.10 1.86 -63.52
N HIS A 9 -33.42 1.92 -63.70
CA HIS A 9 -34.33 2.34 -62.63
C HIS A 9 -34.39 1.29 -61.51
N GLU A 10 -34.51 0.02 -61.87
CA GLU A 10 -34.50 -1.10 -60.92
C GLU A 10 -33.17 -1.18 -60.14
N PHE A 11 -32.04 -1.02 -60.83
CA PHE A 11 -30.73 -0.92 -60.18
C PHE A 11 -30.66 0.26 -59.21
N ARG A 12 -31.16 1.43 -59.61
CA ARG A 12 -31.21 2.62 -58.74
C ARG A 12 -32.06 2.38 -57.49
N GLU A 13 -33.18 1.67 -57.61
CA GLU A 13 -34.03 1.32 -56.47
C GLU A 13 -33.33 0.34 -55.53
N ILE A 14 -32.65 -0.69 -56.05
CA ILE A 14 -31.88 -1.65 -55.26
C ILE A 14 -30.78 -0.93 -54.47
N VAL A 15 -29.98 -0.11 -55.15
CA VAL A 15 -28.89 0.65 -54.50
C VAL A 15 -29.44 1.62 -53.46
N ALA A 16 -30.55 2.30 -53.73
CA ALA A 16 -31.19 3.18 -52.76
C ALA A 16 -31.67 2.41 -51.51
N ALA A 17 -32.24 1.22 -51.69
CA ALA A 17 -32.66 0.36 -50.59
C ALA A 17 -31.46 -0.12 -49.75
N GLU A 18 -30.37 -0.55 -50.38
CA GLU A 18 -29.15 -0.95 -49.68
C GLU A 18 -28.50 0.21 -48.91
N ILE A 19 -28.44 1.41 -49.51
CA ILE A 19 -27.95 2.62 -48.84
C ILE A 19 -28.82 2.96 -47.62
N SER A 20 -30.14 2.84 -47.74
CA SER A 20 -31.05 3.06 -46.60
C SER A 20 -30.79 2.06 -45.48
N ALA A 21 -30.70 0.77 -45.80
CA ALA A 21 -30.44 -0.28 -44.81
C ALA A 21 -29.08 -0.09 -44.12
N LEU A 22 -28.05 0.35 -44.87
CA LEU A 22 -26.75 0.65 -44.30
C LEU A 22 -26.81 1.87 -43.37
N ASN A 23 -27.52 2.92 -43.75
CA ASN A 23 -27.71 4.11 -42.91
C ASN A 23 -28.42 3.78 -41.59
N ASP A 24 -29.46 2.94 -41.64
CA ASP A 24 -30.16 2.50 -40.44
C ASP A 24 -29.24 1.70 -39.52
N ARG A 25 -28.44 0.79 -40.08
CA ARG A 25 -27.45 0.04 -39.32
C ARG A 25 -26.36 0.93 -38.72
N VAL A 26 -25.91 1.96 -39.42
CA VAL A 26 -24.94 2.94 -38.89
C VAL A 26 -25.55 3.67 -37.70
N ARG A 27 -26.79 4.16 -37.79
CA ARG A 27 -27.49 4.82 -36.68
C ARG A 27 -27.66 3.92 -35.46
N ASP A 28 -27.99 2.65 -35.67
CA ASP A 28 -28.10 1.69 -34.58
C ASP A 28 -26.76 1.42 -33.89
N LEU A 29 -25.67 1.35 -34.67
CA LEU A 29 -24.32 1.22 -34.12
C LEU A 29 -23.90 2.47 -33.35
N GLU A 30 -24.17 3.66 -33.88
CA GLU A 30 -23.89 4.93 -33.20
C GLU A 30 -24.59 5.00 -31.83
N ARG A 31 -25.88 4.62 -31.77
CA ARG A 31 -26.64 4.57 -30.52
C ARG A 31 -26.02 3.57 -29.52
N HIS A 32 -25.69 2.36 -29.95
CA HIS A 32 -25.06 1.39 -29.06
C HIS A 32 -23.68 1.86 -28.58
N VAL A 33 -22.88 2.53 -29.42
CA VAL A 33 -21.59 3.09 -28.99
C VAL A 33 -21.79 4.14 -27.90
N GLU A 34 -22.76 5.04 -28.07
CA GLU A 34 -23.09 6.04 -27.05
C GLU A 34 -23.53 5.41 -25.72
N GLU A 35 -24.40 4.38 -25.77
CA GLU A 35 -24.81 3.63 -24.57
C GLU A 35 -23.60 2.97 -23.88
N ARG A 36 -22.72 2.33 -24.64
CA ARG A 36 -21.51 1.70 -24.11
C ARG A 36 -20.54 2.72 -23.53
N ASP A 37 -20.39 3.88 -24.15
CA ASP A 37 -19.53 4.97 -23.65
C ASP A 37 -20.05 5.50 -22.32
N ASN A 38 -21.37 5.64 -22.18
CA ASN A 38 -22.00 6.01 -20.91
C ASN A 38 -21.75 4.95 -19.82
N GLU A 39 -21.94 3.66 -20.13
CA GLU A 39 -21.63 2.57 -19.19
C GLU A 39 -20.15 2.56 -18.78
N VAL A 40 -19.23 2.78 -19.72
CA VAL A 40 -17.79 2.85 -19.43
C VAL A 40 -17.47 4.02 -18.52
N ALA A 41 -18.11 5.18 -18.73
CA ALA A 41 -17.96 6.33 -17.87
C ALA A 41 -18.44 6.03 -16.43
N ASP A 42 -19.60 5.38 -16.30
CA ASP A 42 -20.18 4.99 -15.00
C ASP A 42 -19.27 4.00 -14.26
N LEU A 43 -18.86 2.91 -14.92
CA LEU A 43 -17.94 1.92 -14.35
C LEU A 43 -16.60 2.53 -13.95
N THR A 44 -16.10 3.52 -14.70
CA THR A 44 -14.86 4.22 -14.36
C THR A 44 -15.01 5.03 -13.07
N ARG A 45 -16.16 5.70 -12.87
CA ARG A 45 -16.45 6.42 -11.63
C ARG A 45 -16.59 5.47 -10.44
N ASP A 46 -17.30 4.37 -10.61
CA ASP A 46 -17.49 3.36 -9.56
C ASP A 46 -16.17 2.71 -9.16
N LEU A 47 -15.31 2.39 -10.13
CA LEU A 47 -13.97 1.86 -9.87
C LEU A 47 -13.12 2.86 -9.07
N ALA A 48 -13.19 4.15 -9.41
CA ALA A 48 -12.46 5.19 -8.70
C ALA A 48 -12.96 5.33 -7.24
N ALA A 49 -14.27 5.31 -7.03
CA ALA A 49 -14.89 5.34 -5.71
C ALA A 49 -14.47 4.11 -4.88
N ALA A 50 -14.63 2.90 -5.43
CA ALA A 50 -14.26 1.67 -4.75
C ALA A 50 -12.77 1.60 -4.38
N ARG A 51 -11.88 2.09 -5.24
CA ARG A 51 -10.44 2.20 -4.93
C ARG A 51 -10.18 3.15 -3.77
N SER A 52 -10.90 4.26 -3.70
CA SER A 52 -10.83 5.22 -2.59
C SER A 52 -11.26 4.58 -1.27
N ASP A 53 -12.38 3.85 -1.30
CA ASP A 53 -12.93 3.17 -0.13
C ASP A 53 -12.00 2.06 0.38
N ILE A 54 -11.45 1.25 -0.53
CA ILE A 54 -10.46 0.23 -0.19
C ILE A 54 -9.26 0.86 0.52
N LYS A 55 -8.75 1.99 0.00
CA LYS A 55 -7.62 2.70 0.63
C LYS A 55 -7.98 3.18 2.04
N ALA A 56 -9.16 3.77 2.23
CA ALA A 56 -9.61 4.22 3.54
C ALA A 56 -9.78 3.06 4.54
N LEU A 57 -10.32 1.92 4.09
CA LEU A 57 -10.45 0.73 4.92
C LEU A 57 -9.09 0.11 5.28
N GLN A 58 -8.15 0.10 4.35
CA GLN A 58 -6.78 -0.35 4.62
C GLN A 58 -6.10 0.53 5.67
N GLU A 59 -6.19 1.86 5.55
CA GLU A 59 -5.65 2.79 6.56
C GLU A 59 -6.31 2.59 7.93
N ARG A 60 -7.62 2.39 7.97
CA ARG A 60 -8.34 2.12 9.22
C ARG A 60 -7.91 0.80 9.88
N THR A 61 -7.74 -0.25 9.08
CA THR A 61 -7.30 -1.57 9.55
C THR A 61 -5.88 -1.51 10.09
N GLU A 62 -4.96 -0.88 9.36
CA GLU A 62 -3.57 -0.66 9.78
C GLU A 62 -3.51 0.13 11.09
N ASN A 63 -4.31 1.19 11.25
CA ASN A 63 -4.36 1.99 12.47
C ASN A 63 -4.90 1.18 13.66
N ALA A 64 -5.94 0.36 13.45
CA ALA A 64 -6.49 -0.51 14.49
C ALA A 64 -5.49 -1.61 14.92
N GLU A 65 -4.78 -2.19 13.95
CA GLU A 65 -3.72 -3.16 14.22
C GLU A 65 -2.56 -2.50 14.98
N MET A 66 -2.12 -1.32 14.56
CA MET A 66 -1.08 -0.54 15.23
C MET A 66 -1.46 -0.27 16.69
N ASN A 67 -2.68 0.22 16.94
CA ASN A 67 -3.17 0.48 18.29
C ASN A 67 -3.15 -0.77 19.17
N SER A 68 -3.52 -1.92 18.60
CA SER A 68 -3.49 -3.21 19.30
C SER A 68 -2.06 -3.67 19.61
N ARG A 69 -1.08 -3.28 18.79
CA ARG A 69 0.34 -3.66 18.94
C ARG A 69 1.18 -2.73 19.80
N ILE A 70 0.74 -1.49 20.05
CA ILE A 70 1.45 -0.50 20.89
C ILE A 70 2.02 -1.10 22.21
N PRO A 71 1.25 -1.86 23.02
CA PRO A 71 1.76 -2.42 24.27
C PRO A 71 2.67 -3.65 24.08
N CYS A 72 2.77 -4.19 22.86
CA CYS A 72 3.40 -5.48 22.59
C CYS A 72 4.88 -5.33 22.19
N LEU A 73 5.73 -6.16 22.79
CA LEU A 73 7.13 -6.31 22.43
C LEU A 73 7.39 -7.71 21.88
N ILE A 74 8.31 -7.81 20.91
CA ILE A 74 8.80 -9.06 20.36
C ILE A 74 10.11 -9.40 21.05
N LEU A 75 10.14 -10.56 21.69
CA LEU A 75 11.32 -11.17 22.31
C LEU A 75 11.82 -12.29 21.42
N SER A 76 13.07 -12.24 20.97
CA SER A 76 13.68 -13.26 20.11
C SER A 76 15.12 -13.55 20.53
N GLY A 77 15.69 -14.67 20.05
CA GLY A 77 17.06 -15.09 20.37
C GLY A 77 17.13 -16.46 21.03
N GLY A 78 18.29 -17.10 21.01
CA GLY A 78 18.49 -18.46 21.54
C GLY A 78 18.43 -18.57 23.06
N ALA A 79 18.46 -17.45 23.80
CA ALA A 79 18.14 -17.43 25.22
C ALA A 79 16.67 -17.83 25.53
N MET A 80 15.78 -17.75 24.54
CA MET A 80 14.39 -18.22 24.62
C MET A 80 14.26 -19.74 24.38
N ALA A 81 15.30 -20.40 23.86
CA ALA A 81 15.33 -21.86 23.74
C ALA A 81 15.47 -22.45 25.15
N SER A 82 14.56 -23.35 25.52
CA SER A 82 14.36 -23.85 26.89
C SER A 82 15.67 -24.16 27.62
N ARG A 83 16.15 -23.20 28.41
CA ARG A 83 16.93 -23.42 29.62
C ARG A 83 16.39 -22.52 30.72
N ARG A 84 16.06 -23.16 31.85
CA ARG A 84 15.42 -22.49 32.98
C ARG A 84 16.32 -21.41 33.59
N LYS A 85 15.63 -20.33 33.95
CA LYS A 85 15.86 -19.34 35.01
C LYS A 85 16.78 -18.16 34.69
N ALA A 86 16.17 -16.98 34.66
CA ALA A 86 16.69 -15.78 35.29
C ALA A 86 15.59 -15.17 36.17
N VAL A 87 15.90 -14.90 37.44
CA VAL A 87 15.04 -14.19 38.38
C VAL A 87 15.26 -12.71 38.15
N LEU A 88 14.22 -12.00 37.69
CA LEU A 88 14.22 -10.54 37.59
C LEU A 88 13.79 -9.95 38.94
N GLY A 89 14.68 -9.16 39.53
CA GLY A 89 14.47 -8.52 40.83
C GLY A 89 13.68 -7.21 40.76
N ALA A 90 13.19 -6.83 41.95
CA ALA A 90 12.52 -5.60 42.43
C ALA A 90 11.42 -4.95 41.56
N PRO A 91 10.25 -4.60 42.13
CA PRO A 91 9.22 -3.87 41.41
C PRO A 91 9.66 -2.43 41.17
N LEU A 92 9.43 -1.93 39.94
CA LEU A 92 9.74 -0.56 39.55
C LEU A 92 8.47 0.26 39.25
N PRO A 93 8.56 1.60 39.32
CA PRO A 93 7.43 2.52 39.46
C PRO A 93 6.64 2.72 38.17
N VAL A 94 5.55 3.47 38.32
CA VAL A 94 4.49 3.83 37.37
C VAL A 94 4.95 4.65 36.14
N ASP A 95 5.77 4.04 35.31
CA ASP A 95 5.76 4.25 33.85
C ASP A 95 5.52 2.87 33.22
N GLY A 96 4.85 2.81 32.06
CA GLY A 96 4.45 1.54 31.45
C GLY A 96 5.65 0.58 31.34
N VAL A 97 5.54 -0.61 31.98
CA VAL A 97 6.58 -1.66 32.03
C VAL A 97 7.29 -1.88 30.69
N ARG A 98 6.54 -1.74 29.60
CA ARG A 98 6.98 -1.78 28.20
C ARG A 98 8.08 -0.75 27.86
N ASP A 99 7.94 0.52 28.25
CA ASP A 99 8.91 1.57 27.92
C ASP A 99 10.21 1.42 28.71
N GLN A 100 10.12 0.90 29.94
CA GLN A 100 11.28 0.56 30.76
C GLN A 100 12.08 -0.58 30.11
N LEU A 101 11.40 -1.65 29.70
CA LEU A 101 12.03 -2.76 28.97
C LEU A 101 12.70 -2.28 27.68
N MET A 102 12.02 -1.42 26.91
CA MET A 102 12.58 -0.88 25.67
C MET A 102 13.80 0.02 25.91
N SER A 103 13.81 0.82 26.98
CA SER A 103 14.96 1.68 27.32
C SER A 103 16.18 0.87 27.73
N ARG A 104 15.97 -0.25 28.43
CA ARG A 104 17.04 -1.14 28.94
C ARG A 104 17.50 -2.20 27.95
N ARG A 105 16.87 -2.33 26.77
CA ARG A 105 17.20 -3.37 25.78
C ARG A 105 18.68 -3.41 25.37
N LEU A 106 19.39 -2.29 25.47
CA LEU A 106 20.82 -2.21 25.13
C LEU A 106 21.71 -2.94 26.16
N GLU A 107 21.22 -3.18 27.39
CA GLU A 107 21.90 -4.01 28.38
C GLU A 107 22.02 -5.47 27.92
N LEU A 108 21.11 -5.91 27.03
CA LEU A 108 21.11 -7.24 26.43
C LEU A 108 22.03 -7.34 25.20
N LYS A 109 22.75 -6.26 24.85
CA LYS A 109 23.65 -6.29 23.68
C LYS A 109 24.77 -7.29 23.91
N GLY A 110 24.90 -8.26 23.01
CA GLY A 110 25.86 -9.37 23.14
C GLY A 110 25.30 -10.59 23.88
N GLN A 111 24.11 -10.47 24.47
CA GLN A 111 23.31 -11.62 24.88
C GLN A 111 22.52 -12.12 23.66
N ASP A 112 22.20 -13.42 23.64
CA ASP A 112 21.35 -14.03 22.61
C ASP A 112 19.85 -13.79 22.92
N LEU A 113 19.51 -12.55 23.27
CA LEU A 113 18.15 -12.07 23.54
C LEU A 113 17.97 -10.67 22.96
N PHE A 114 16.98 -10.52 22.10
CA PHE A 114 16.65 -9.30 21.38
C PHE A 114 15.23 -8.87 21.72
N ILE A 115 15.04 -7.59 21.96
CA ILE A 115 13.74 -6.97 22.27
C ILE A 115 13.47 -5.89 21.22
N ASN A 116 12.33 -6.00 20.53
CA ASN A 116 11.87 -5.03 19.53
C ASN A 116 10.39 -4.68 19.74
N GLU A 117 9.94 -3.55 19.17
CA GLU A 117 8.51 -3.25 19.12
C GLU A 117 7.78 -4.20 18.16
N SER A 118 6.53 -4.53 18.47
CA SER A 118 5.63 -5.19 17.52
C SER A 118 5.11 -4.18 16.49
N LEU A 119 5.53 -4.32 15.24
CA LEU A 119 5.11 -3.45 14.13
C LEU A 119 4.09 -4.16 13.23
N THR A 120 3.18 -3.40 12.65
CA THR A 120 2.31 -3.89 11.56
C THR A 120 3.15 -4.35 10.36
N ALA A 121 2.52 -5.03 9.39
CA ALA A 121 3.21 -5.48 8.19
C ALA A 121 3.81 -4.29 7.39
N GLY A 122 3.03 -3.21 7.21
CA GLY A 122 3.48 -2.02 6.51
C GLY A 122 4.65 -1.32 7.20
N LYS A 123 4.54 -1.08 8.51
CA LYS A 123 5.63 -0.46 9.29
C LYS A 123 6.88 -1.36 9.36
N SER A 124 6.70 -2.67 9.43
CA SER A 124 7.81 -3.64 9.36
C SER A 124 8.56 -3.56 8.03
N GLN A 125 7.85 -3.40 6.91
CA GLN A 125 8.44 -3.26 5.59
C GLN A 125 9.24 -1.95 5.48
N ILE A 126 8.69 -0.84 5.97
CA ILE A 126 9.37 0.46 6.03
C ILE A 126 10.64 0.35 6.87
N TYR A 127 10.55 -0.27 8.06
CA TYR A 127 11.68 -0.45 8.95
C TYR A 127 12.80 -1.28 8.30
N ARG A 128 12.46 -2.40 7.64
CA ARG A 128 13.42 -3.24 6.89
C ARG A 128 14.11 -2.46 5.76
N SER A 129 13.36 -1.62 5.05
CA SER A 129 13.87 -0.78 3.97
C SER A 129 14.88 0.25 4.49
N LEU A 130 14.56 0.91 5.60
CA LEU A 130 15.46 1.87 6.25
C LEU A 130 16.69 1.19 6.88
N LEU A 131 16.57 -0.04 7.39
CA LEU A 131 17.74 -0.80 7.83
C LEU A 131 18.75 -1.03 6.71
N GLU A 132 18.28 -1.28 5.48
CA GLU A 132 19.16 -1.40 4.32
C GLU A 132 19.80 -0.04 3.97
N ALA A 133 19.01 1.05 3.99
CA ALA A 133 19.55 2.40 3.80
C ALA A 133 20.64 2.75 4.83
N LYS A 134 20.50 2.27 6.08
CA LYS A 134 21.54 2.40 7.11
C LYS A 134 22.77 1.58 6.77
N LYS A 135 22.58 0.35 6.30
CA LYS A 135 23.67 -0.56 5.91
C LYS A 135 24.48 0.01 4.73
N THR A 136 23.82 0.67 3.79
CA THR A 136 24.44 1.39 2.67
C THR A 136 24.92 2.79 3.06
N GLN A 137 24.91 3.13 4.35
CA GLN A 137 25.37 4.41 4.90
C GLN A 137 24.63 5.66 4.39
N MET A 138 23.43 5.51 3.82
CA MET A 138 22.59 6.65 3.42
C MET A 138 21.96 7.38 4.62
N ILE A 139 21.78 6.68 5.73
CA ILE A 139 21.26 7.24 6.99
C ILE A 139 22.11 6.80 8.17
N TYR A 140 22.16 7.63 9.22
CA TYR A 140 22.88 7.32 10.45
C TYR A 140 22.20 6.23 11.28
N THR A 141 20.89 6.37 11.51
CA THR A 141 20.16 5.41 12.34
C THR A 141 18.68 5.33 11.97
N VAL A 142 18.10 4.17 12.26
CA VAL A 142 16.66 3.89 12.19
C VAL A 142 16.21 3.38 13.55
N PHE A 143 15.03 3.79 13.99
CA PHE A 143 14.43 3.34 15.23
C PHE A 143 12.91 3.43 15.17
N THR A 144 12.25 2.75 16.10
CA THR A 144 10.80 2.79 16.24
C THR A 144 10.42 3.41 17.57
N ARG A 145 9.24 4.03 17.61
CA ARG A 145 8.64 4.55 18.84
C ARG A 145 7.13 4.53 18.68
N TRP A 146 6.44 3.85 19.60
CA TRP A 146 4.98 3.76 19.60
C TRP A 146 4.41 3.19 18.29
N GLY A 147 5.11 2.25 17.65
CA GLY A 147 4.69 1.65 16.37
C GLY A 147 5.04 2.49 15.13
N HIS A 148 5.49 3.74 15.31
CA HIS A 148 5.97 4.58 14.21
C HIS A 148 7.46 4.37 13.94
N VAL A 149 7.83 4.51 12.66
CA VAL A 149 9.21 4.33 12.20
C VAL A 149 9.86 5.67 11.91
N PHE A 150 11.07 5.87 12.43
CA PHE A 150 11.86 7.08 12.29
C PHE A 150 13.26 6.77 11.80
N PHE A 151 13.86 7.73 11.11
CA PHE A 151 15.29 7.73 10.83
C PHE A 151 15.93 9.07 11.17
N LYS A 152 17.25 9.07 11.28
CA LYS A 152 18.07 10.27 11.24
C LYS A 152 19.11 10.12 10.15
N SER A 153 19.27 11.16 9.32
CA SER A 153 20.36 11.24 8.34
C SER A 153 21.72 11.30 9.04
N GLU A 154 21.81 12.04 10.15
CA GLU A 154 23.04 12.33 10.89
C GLU A 154 22.90 12.05 12.39
N LYS A 155 24.04 11.91 13.09
CA LYS A 155 24.09 11.53 14.52
C LYS A 155 23.27 12.41 15.45
N PHE A 156 23.33 13.73 15.22
CA PHE A 156 22.60 14.73 15.99
C PHE A 156 21.51 15.41 15.17
N GLY A 157 21.10 14.78 14.06
CA GLY A 157 20.07 15.30 13.17
C GLY A 157 18.64 15.16 13.73
N THR A 158 17.73 15.80 13.02
CA THR A 158 16.28 15.73 13.24
C THR A 158 15.76 14.32 12.94
N SER A 159 14.87 13.83 13.79
CA SER A 159 14.17 12.56 13.57
C SER A 159 13.06 12.75 12.54
N THR A 160 13.13 12.04 11.42
CA THR A 160 12.11 12.10 10.36
C THR A 160 11.23 10.85 10.42
N ARG A 161 9.91 11.05 10.57
CA ARG A 161 8.92 9.96 10.55
C ARG A 161 8.65 9.50 9.12
N VAL A 162 8.58 8.19 8.91
CA VAL A 162 8.20 7.60 7.63
C VAL A 162 6.91 6.81 7.78
N ASP A 163 5.87 7.29 7.09
CA ASP A 163 4.52 6.76 7.26
C ASP A 163 4.09 5.80 6.14
N SER A 164 4.70 5.91 4.96
CA SER A 164 4.35 5.14 3.77
C SER A 164 5.57 4.73 2.94
N ILE A 165 5.36 3.82 1.99
CA ILE A 165 6.39 3.36 1.05
C ILE A 165 6.69 4.43 -0.01
N GLU A 166 5.69 5.21 -0.40
CA GLU A 166 5.84 6.33 -1.36
C GLU A 166 6.87 7.33 -0.84
N LYS A 167 6.82 7.65 0.45
CA LYS A 167 7.80 8.52 1.09
C LYS A 167 9.23 7.95 1.05
N LEU A 168 9.40 6.62 1.09
CA LEU A 168 10.73 6.00 0.90
C LEU A 168 11.22 6.21 -0.55
N ARG A 169 10.33 6.09 -1.53
CA ARG A 169 10.66 6.32 -2.95
C ARG A 169 11.03 7.77 -3.22
N GLU A 170 10.29 8.72 -2.65
CA GLU A 170 10.60 10.16 -2.72
C GLU A 170 11.98 10.47 -2.14
N LEU A 171 12.32 9.85 -1.00
CA LEU A 171 13.62 9.95 -0.35
C LEU A 171 14.73 9.12 -1.03
N ARG A 172 14.41 8.43 -2.13
CA ARG A 172 15.31 7.57 -2.91
C ARG A 172 15.94 6.44 -2.10
N PHE A 173 15.26 5.96 -1.05
CA PHE A 173 15.70 4.81 -0.29
C PHE A 173 15.32 3.49 -0.97
N PRO A 174 16.09 2.42 -0.78
CA PRO A 174 15.74 1.10 -1.29
C PRO A 174 14.42 0.63 -0.65
N VAL A 175 13.52 0.07 -1.47
CA VAL A 175 12.25 -0.51 -0.99
C VAL A 175 12.38 -2.02 -1.00
N LYS A 176 12.39 -2.63 0.19
CA LYS A 176 12.41 -4.08 0.34
C LYS A 176 10.97 -4.61 0.37
N GLN A 177 10.70 -5.67 -0.38
CA GLN A 177 9.46 -6.44 -0.26
C GLN A 177 9.54 -7.32 1.01
#